data_AF-X0U5K4-F1
#
_entry.id   AF-X0U5K4-F1
#
_cell.length_a   1.000
_cell.length_b   1.000
_cell.length_c   1.000
_cell.angle_alpha   90.00
_cell.angle_beta   90.00
_cell.angle_gamma   90.00
#
_symmetry.space_group_name_H-M   'P 1'
#
loop_
_entity.id
_entity.type
_entity.pdbx_description
1 polymer ?
#
loop_
_entity_poly.entity_id
_entity_poly.type
_entity_poly.pdbx_seq_one_letter_code
_entity_poly.pdbx_strand_id
1 'polypeptide(L)'
;ENIESQNFPLAEYNLNPIGSGPYKIEKLKKDRQNQIQSITFTRNDKYFGKKPYIPEVSFYFLESEKDLIEKSKKGIIKGFSLNSFEIPSSLNLYSFSMPRYFATFFNSEQNEILKNDDIRKALNYGTNKEELVEKVLNNEGSIVNSPILPQIYGFNNPSIDYNFNPEKAKELLEKAGFSDFENGIRVKSIKQTSSLVFKSTLKAGNSGNEVTKLQQCLSEYPTIYPEGTVSGYFGPKTKEAVIVFQEKYKDEILTPSGLTSGTGTIGKSTR
;
A
#
# COMPACT_ATOMS: atom_id res chain seq x y z
N GLU A 1 -15.04 -28.95 -18.88
CA GLU A 1 -16.21 -28.13 -18.51
C GLU A 1 -15.81 -26.66 -18.52
N ASN A 2 -16.66 -25.79 -19.05
CA ASN A 2 -16.39 -24.36 -19.30
C ASN A 2 -16.87 -23.51 -18.11
N ILE A 3 -16.13 -23.52 -17.00
CA ILE A 3 -16.39 -22.62 -15.86
C ILE A 3 -15.36 -21.49 -15.91
N GLU A 4 -15.82 -20.25 -16.02
CA GLU A 4 -14.94 -19.08 -15.96
C GLU A 4 -14.23 -18.98 -14.60
N SER A 5 -12.97 -18.51 -14.59
CA SER A 5 -12.12 -18.43 -13.39
C SER A 5 -12.78 -17.72 -12.20
N GLN A 6 -13.60 -16.70 -12.48
CA GLN A 6 -14.37 -15.96 -11.46
C GLN A 6 -15.48 -16.80 -10.79
N ASN A 7 -16.02 -17.78 -11.53
CA ASN A 7 -17.09 -18.67 -11.06
C ASN A 7 -16.54 -19.99 -10.49
N PHE A 8 -15.23 -20.25 -10.66
CA PHE A 8 -14.58 -21.47 -10.19
C PHE A 8 -14.80 -21.73 -8.69
N PRO A 9 -14.65 -20.76 -7.76
CA PRO A 9 -14.87 -21.02 -6.32
C PRO A 9 -16.30 -21.46 -5.98
N LEU A 10 -17.28 -21.13 -6.81
CA LEU A 10 -18.71 -21.41 -6.60
C LEU A 10 -19.23 -22.59 -7.42
N ALA A 11 -18.36 -23.25 -8.18
CA ALA A 11 -18.71 -24.44 -8.96
C ALA A 11 -19.30 -25.53 -8.07
N GLU A 12 -20.34 -26.22 -8.55
CA GLU A 12 -21.05 -27.24 -7.77
C GLU A 12 -20.13 -28.38 -7.31
N TYR A 13 -19.10 -28.72 -8.11
CA TYR A 13 -18.05 -29.67 -7.74
C TYR A 13 -17.23 -29.23 -6.53
N ASN A 14 -17.00 -27.93 -6.37
CA ASN A 14 -16.30 -27.37 -5.20
C ASN A 14 -17.18 -27.32 -3.95
N LEU A 15 -18.50 -27.47 -4.11
CA LEU A 15 -19.46 -27.57 -3.01
C LEU A 15 -19.73 -29.02 -2.56
N ASN A 16 -19.27 -30.01 -3.34
CA ASN A 16 -19.35 -31.45 -3.02
C ASN A 16 -17.96 -32.10 -2.99
N PRO A 17 -17.05 -31.65 -2.10
CA PRO A 17 -15.69 -32.16 -2.04
C PRO A 17 -15.66 -33.65 -1.69
N ILE A 18 -14.96 -34.43 -2.51
CA ILE A 18 -14.62 -35.83 -2.21
C ILE A 18 -13.17 -35.87 -1.71
N GLY A 19 -12.99 -36.33 -0.47
CA GLY A 19 -11.68 -36.43 0.16
C GLY A 19 -11.52 -37.73 0.96
N SER A 20 -10.28 -38.02 1.35
CA SER A 20 -9.92 -39.18 2.18
C SER A 20 -9.79 -38.82 3.67
N GLY A 21 -10.30 -37.67 4.08
CA GLY A 21 -10.20 -37.15 5.45
C GLY A 21 -11.04 -37.92 6.48
N PRO A 22 -10.90 -37.57 7.78
CA PRO A 22 -11.59 -38.22 8.89
C PRO A 22 -13.11 -37.96 8.92
N TYR A 23 -13.57 -36.94 8.19
CA TYR A 23 -14.97 -36.55 8.04
C TYR A 23 -15.31 -36.39 6.55
N LYS A 24 -16.58 -36.62 6.22
CA LYS A 24 -17.17 -36.33 4.91
C LYS A 24 -18.31 -35.32 5.07
N ILE A 25 -18.55 -34.50 4.05
CA ILE A 25 -19.73 -33.63 4.06
C ILE A 25 -20.97 -34.50 3.92
N GLU A 26 -21.91 -34.32 4.85
CA GLU A 26 -23.23 -34.96 4.84
C GLU A 26 -24.27 -34.01 4.26
N LYS A 27 -24.25 -32.74 4.68
CA LYS A 27 -25.28 -31.77 4.31
C LYS A 27 -24.75 -30.33 4.28
N LEU A 28 -25.13 -29.62 3.22
CA LEU A 28 -24.96 -28.18 3.09
C LEU A 28 -26.34 -27.51 3.12
N LYS A 29 -26.64 -26.71 4.15
CA LYS A 29 -27.90 -25.97 4.25
C LYS A 29 -27.71 -24.55 3.74
N LYS A 30 -28.54 -24.16 2.77
CA LYS A 30 -28.60 -22.79 2.24
C LYS A 30 -29.94 -22.15 2.56
N ASP A 31 -29.98 -20.82 2.59
CA ASP A 31 -31.23 -20.05 2.61
C ASP A 31 -31.79 -19.81 1.21
N ARG A 32 -32.82 -18.96 1.11
CA ARG A 32 -33.50 -18.63 -0.16
C ARG A 32 -32.62 -17.79 -1.09
N GLN A 33 -31.60 -17.15 -0.55
CA GLN A 33 -30.62 -16.32 -1.26
C GLN A 33 -29.34 -17.10 -1.60
N ASN A 34 -29.35 -18.43 -1.44
CA ASN A 34 -28.23 -19.34 -1.65
C ASN A 34 -27.03 -19.11 -0.72
N GLN A 35 -27.18 -18.39 0.39
CA GLN A 35 -26.11 -18.25 1.37
C GLN A 35 -26.03 -19.49 2.25
N ILE A 36 -24.82 -19.90 2.60
CA ILE A 36 -24.57 -21.09 3.41
C ILE A 36 -24.87 -20.76 4.87
N GLN A 37 -25.86 -21.46 5.43
CA GLN A 37 -26.31 -21.29 6.81
C GLN A 37 -25.65 -22.31 7.75
N SER A 38 -25.41 -23.53 7.28
CA SER A 38 -24.70 -24.56 8.04
C SER A 38 -24.09 -25.64 7.15
N ILE A 39 -23.01 -26.28 7.64
CA ILE A 39 -22.42 -27.48 7.04
C ILE A 39 -22.38 -28.58 8.11
N THR A 40 -22.92 -29.75 7.79
CA THR A 40 -22.85 -30.95 8.62
C THR A 40 -21.87 -31.93 8.01
N PHE A 41 -20.95 -32.41 8.84
CA PHE A 41 -19.97 -33.42 8.53
C PHE A 41 -20.26 -34.69 9.33
N THR A 42 -20.20 -35.84 8.70
CA THR A 42 -20.27 -37.15 9.36
C THR A 42 -18.91 -37.83 9.30
N ARG A 43 -18.62 -38.65 10.31
CA ARG A 43 -17.35 -39.39 10.38
C ARG A 43 -17.19 -40.29 9.15
N ASN A 44 -16.00 -40.29 8.57
CA ASN A 44 -15.64 -41.23 7.51
C ASN A 44 -15.22 -42.56 8.12
N ASP A 45 -16.11 -43.56 8.13
CA ASP A 45 -15.80 -44.88 8.67
C ASP A 45 -14.75 -45.67 7.85
N LYS A 46 -14.42 -45.19 6.65
CA LYS A 46 -13.33 -45.71 5.79
C LYS A 46 -12.03 -44.91 5.93
N TYR A 47 -11.95 -43.98 6.89
CA TYR A 47 -10.71 -43.23 7.14
C TYR A 47 -9.58 -44.17 7.53
N PHE A 48 -8.41 -44.00 6.92
CA PHE A 48 -7.25 -44.88 7.11
C PHE A 48 -6.62 -44.74 8.51
N GLY A 49 -6.77 -43.57 9.14
CA GLY A 49 -6.19 -43.26 10.44
C GLY A 49 -7.11 -43.57 11.62
N LYS A 50 -6.78 -42.99 12.79
CA LYS A 50 -7.62 -43.11 13.98
C LYS A 50 -8.97 -42.42 13.73
N LYS A 51 -10.05 -43.19 13.88
CA LYS A 51 -11.42 -42.68 13.74
C LYS A 51 -11.71 -41.63 14.82
N PRO A 52 -12.27 -40.47 14.45
CA PRO A 52 -12.76 -39.50 15.42
C PRO A 52 -13.82 -40.10 16.37
N TYR A 53 -13.77 -39.68 17.62
CA TYR A 53 -14.77 -40.06 18.62
C TYR A 53 -16.13 -39.37 18.37
N ILE A 54 -16.10 -38.18 17.76
CA ILE A 54 -17.31 -37.40 17.45
C ILE A 54 -17.88 -37.89 16.11
N PRO A 55 -19.09 -38.47 16.08
CA PRO A 55 -19.66 -39.04 14.85
C PRO A 55 -20.15 -37.97 13.86
N GLU A 56 -20.56 -36.80 14.36
CA GLU A 56 -21.09 -35.71 13.56
C GLU A 56 -20.61 -34.36 14.09
N VAL A 57 -20.20 -33.47 13.18
CA VAL A 57 -19.83 -32.09 13.50
C VAL A 57 -20.63 -31.17 12.59
N SER A 58 -21.33 -30.20 13.20
CA SER A 58 -22.08 -29.19 12.45
C SER A 58 -21.51 -27.80 12.71
N PHE A 59 -21.16 -27.11 11.63
CA PHE A 59 -20.75 -25.70 11.66
C PHE A 59 -21.95 -24.83 11.28
N TYR A 60 -22.20 -23.79 12.07
CA TYR A 60 -23.25 -22.80 11.82
C TYR A 60 -22.60 -21.45 11.53
N PHE A 61 -22.99 -20.82 10.43
CA PHE A 61 -22.54 -19.48 10.07
C PHE A 61 -23.57 -18.48 10.60
N LEU A 62 -23.17 -17.67 11.57
CA LEU A 62 -24.04 -16.72 12.24
C LEU A 62 -23.54 -15.31 11.95
N GLU A 63 -24.48 -14.39 11.70
CA GLU A 63 -24.15 -13.00 11.35
C GLU A 63 -23.77 -12.14 12.55
N SER A 64 -24.21 -12.53 13.75
CA SER A 64 -23.99 -11.74 14.97
C SER A 64 -23.45 -12.57 16.13
N GLU A 65 -22.57 -11.95 16.93
CA GLU A 65 -22.05 -12.53 18.17
C GLU A 65 -23.16 -12.72 19.22
N LYS A 66 -24.19 -11.86 19.19
CA LYS A 66 -25.37 -11.98 20.04
C LYS A 66 -26.11 -13.31 19.79
N ASP A 67 -26.36 -13.66 18.52
CA ASP A 67 -27.02 -14.91 18.16
C ASP A 67 -26.15 -16.13 18.51
N LEU A 68 -24.83 -16.00 18.34
CA LEU A 68 -23.87 -17.02 18.75
C LEU A 68 -23.95 -17.32 20.25
N ILE A 69 -23.92 -16.29 21.09
CA ILE A 69 -24.04 -16.42 22.55
C ILE A 69 -25.41 -17.00 22.93
N GLU A 70 -26.50 -16.55 22.31
CA GLU A 70 -27.84 -17.09 22.59
C GLU A 70 -27.95 -18.58 22.22
N LYS A 71 -27.45 -18.98 21.05
CA LYS A 71 -27.45 -20.39 20.61
C LYS A 71 -26.50 -21.25 21.46
N SER A 72 -25.40 -20.69 21.95
CA SER A 72 -24.54 -21.37 22.93
C SER A 72 -25.27 -21.62 24.25
N LYS A 73 -25.99 -20.62 24.79
CA LYS A 73 -26.77 -20.76 26.02
C LYS A 73 -27.88 -21.82 25.89
N LYS A 74 -28.46 -21.96 24.71
CA LYS A 74 -29.43 -23.04 24.37
C LYS A 74 -28.76 -24.40 24.13
N GLY A 75 -27.44 -24.48 24.19
CA GLY A 75 -26.67 -25.71 24.00
C GLY A 75 -26.58 -26.19 22.54
N ILE A 76 -26.98 -25.36 21.57
CA ILE A 76 -26.92 -25.67 20.14
C ILE A 76 -25.47 -25.58 19.64
N ILE A 77 -24.75 -24.52 20.05
CA ILE A 77 -23.33 -24.35 19.77
C ILE A 77 -22.53 -24.81 20.98
N LYS A 78 -21.54 -25.68 20.75
CA LYS A 78 -20.69 -26.25 21.81
C LYS A 78 -19.29 -25.63 21.86
N GLY A 79 -18.86 -24.96 20.79
CA GLY A 79 -17.56 -24.31 20.70
C GLY A 79 -17.56 -23.27 19.59
N PHE A 80 -16.87 -22.15 19.82
CA PHE A 80 -16.81 -21.01 18.92
C PHE A 80 -15.64 -20.09 19.27
N SER A 81 -15.25 -19.24 18.33
CA SER A 81 -14.34 -18.12 18.56
C SER A 81 -15.14 -16.84 18.71
N LEU A 82 -14.79 -16.01 19.70
CA LEU A 82 -15.30 -14.65 19.84
C LEU A 82 -14.30 -13.65 19.26
N ASN A 83 -14.82 -12.55 18.72
CA ASN A 83 -13.98 -11.39 18.38
C ASN A 83 -13.90 -10.42 19.57
N SER A 84 -14.94 -10.39 20.41
CA SER A 84 -14.93 -9.65 21.66
C SER A 84 -13.99 -10.27 22.69
N PHE A 85 -13.35 -9.40 23.48
CA PHE A 85 -12.57 -9.78 24.66
C PHE A 85 -13.46 -9.96 25.90
N GLU A 86 -14.72 -9.55 25.85
CA GLU A 86 -15.68 -9.77 26.93
C GLU A 86 -16.29 -11.17 26.84
N ILE A 87 -15.89 -12.05 27.76
CA ILE A 87 -16.33 -13.44 27.74
C ILE A 87 -17.44 -13.65 28.78
N PRO A 88 -18.63 -14.11 28.37
CA PRO A 88 -19.66 -14.51 29.30
C PRO A 88 -19.17 -15.57 30.30
N SER A 89 -19.42 -15.35 31.60
CA SER A 89 -19.00 -16.25 32.69
C SER A 89 -19.53 -17.69 32.59
N SER A 90 -20.54 -17.92 31.74
CA SER A 90 -21.10 -19.24 31.44
C SER A 90 -20.24 -20.10 30.50
N LEU A 91 -19.10 -19.59 30.03
CA LEU A 91 -18.25 -20.26 29.04
C LEU A 91 -16.88 -20.59 29.61
N ASN A 92 -16.32 -21.71 29.14
CA ASN A 92 -14.93 -22.03 29.39
C ASN A 92 -14.06 -21.39 28.29
N LEU A 93 -13.17 -20.49 28.69
CA LEU A 93 -12.20 -19.87 27.78
C LEU A 93 -11.00 -20.79 27.59
N TYR A 94 -10.65 -21.04 26.33
CA TYR A 94 -9.37 -21.61 25.94
C TYR A 94 -8.63 -20.58 25.09
N SER A 95 -7.50 -20.09 25.59
CA SER A 95 -6.63 -19.16 24.87
C SER A 95 -5.40 -19.90 24.36
N PHE A 96 -5.01 -19.61 23.11
CA PHE A 96 -3.85 -20.18 22.46
C PHE A 96 -3.00 -19.06 21.89
N SER A 97 -1.69 -19.10 22.16
CA SER A 97 -0.75 -18.22 21.46
C SER A 97 -0.65 -18.67 20.00
N MET A 98 -1.01 -17.78 19.08
CA MET A 98 -0.90 -18.04 17.65
C MET A 98 0.43 -17.51 17.13
N PRO A 99 1.17 -18.29 16.29
CA PRO A 99 2.37 -17.81 15.61
C PRO A 99 2.00 -16.89 14.44
N ARG A 100 1.39 -15.75 14.75
CA ARG A 100 0.90 -14.75 13.80
C ARG A 100 1.48 -13.39 14.19
N TYR A 101 1.88 -12.62 13.19
CA TYR A 101 2.23 -11.22 13.35
C TYR A 101 1.40 -10.36 12.39
N PHE A 102 1.25 -9.08 12.74
CA PHE A 102 0.69 -8.07 11.87
C PHE A 102 1.78 -7.05 11.55
N ALA A 103 1.83 -6.61 10.30
CA ALA A 103 2.80 -5.62 9.86
C ALA A 103 2.20 -4.73 8.77
N THR A 104 2.61 -3.47 8.76
CA THR A 104 2.36 -2.53 7.68
C THR A 104 3.52 -2.58 6.70
N PHE A 105 3.24 -2.91 5.45
CA PHE A 105 4.23 -2.94 4.38
C PHE A 105 4.17 -1.65 3.57
N PHE A 106 5.30 -0.97 3.44
CA PHE A 106 5.39 0.26 2.67
C PHE A 106 5.56 -0.06 1.18
N ASN A 107 4.71 0.53 0.34
CA ASN A 107 4.83 0.42 -1.12
C ASN A 107 5.81 1.48 -1.66
N SER A 108 7.11 1.22 -1.51
CA SER A 108 8.17 2.15 -1.95
C SER A 108 8.26 2.28 -3.47
N GLU A 109 7.90 1.24 -4.23
CA GLU A 109 7.98 1.28 -5.70
C GLU A 109 7.03 2.30 -6.32
N GLN A 110 5.85 2.48 -5.71
CA GLN A 110 4.81 3.37 -6.21
C GLN A 110 4.76 4.73 -5.49
N ASN A 111 5.64 4.97 -4.52
CA ASN A 111 5.62 6.19 -3.72
C ASN A 111 7.04 6.71 -3.43
N GLU A 112 7.40 7.81 -4.09
CA GLU A 112 8.72 8.44 -3.97
C GLU A 112 9.08 8.87 -2.54
N ILE A 113 8.09 9.27 -1.73
CA ILE A 113 8.32 9.64 -0.32
C ILE A 113 8.74 8.38 0.46
N LEU A 114 8.01 7.27 0.27
CA LEU A 114 8.28 6.02 0.98
C LEU A 114 9.55 5.30 0.49
N LYS A 115 10.20 5.72 -0.60
CA LYS A 115 11.53 5.23 -1.01
C LYS A 115 12.62 5.64 -0.03
N ASN A 116 12.49 6.80 0.62
CA ASN A 116 13.44 7.26 1.62
C ASN A 116 13.34 6.40 2.91
N ASP A 117 14.46 5.81 3.32
CA ASP A 117 14.50 4.93 4.49
C ASP A 117 14.36 5.68 5.82
N ASP A 118 14.88 6.91 5.93
CA ASP A 118 14.68 7.77 7.09
C ASP A 118 13.19 8.04 7.34
N ILE A 119 12.38 8.19 6.27
CA ILE A 119 10.93 8.36 6.39
C ILE A 119 10.27 7.08 6.92
N ARG A 120 10.62 5.90 6.39
CA ARG A 120 10.07 4.62 6.90
C ARG A 120 10.46 4.37 8.35
N LYS A 121 11.70 4.71 8.73
CA LYS A 121 12.17 4.66 10.13
C LYS A 121 11.42 5.64 11.01
N ALA A 122 11.17 6.87 10.54
CA ALA A 122 10.39 7.86 11.27
C ALA A 122 8.97 7.39 11.54
N LEU A 123 8.30 6.77 10.56
CA LEU A 123 6.96 6.19 10.75
C LEU A 123 6.97 5.07 11.80
N ASN A 124 8.04 4.27 11.87
CA ASN A 124 8.18 3.20 12.85
C ASN A 124 8.40 3.77 14.27
N TYR A 125 9.34 4.71 14.44
CA TYR A 125 9.59 5.40 15.72
C TYR A 125 8.38 6.25 16.18
N GLY A 126 7.62 6.81 15.25
CA GLY A 126 6.43 7.62 15.53
C GLY A 126 5.17 6.82 15.84
N THR A 127 5.22 5.48 15.81
CA THR A 127 4.07 4.62 16.12
C THR A 127 4.16 4.08 17.54
N ASN A 128 3.17 4.43 18.38
CA ASN A 128 3.05 3.90 19.73
C ASN A 128 2.46 2.48 19.70
N LYS A 129 3.32 1.46 19.67
CA LYS A 129 2.90 0.05 19.54
C LYS A 129 2.27 -0.46 20.84
N GLU A 130 2.70 0.08 21.97
CA GLU A 130 2.14 -0.20 23.29
C GLU A 130 0.67 0.23 23.36
N GLU A 131 0.37 1.45 22.92
CA GLU A 131 -1.01 1.95 22.83
C GLU A 131 -1.88 1.14 21.87
N LEU A 132 -1.32 0.64 20.76
CA LEU A 132 -2.05 -0.25 19.85
C LEU A 132 -2.38 -1.59 20.52
N VAL A 133 -1.42 -2.20 21.23
CA VAL A 133 -1.66 -3.44 21.96
C VAL A 133 -2.71 -3.25 23.04
N GLU A 134 -2.65 -2.15 23.79
CA GLU A 134 -3.62 -1.83 24.84
C GLU A 134 -5.02 -1.58 24.26
N LYS A 135 -5.16 -0.61 23.34
CA LYS A 135 -6.47 -0.11 22.90
C LYS A 135 -7.13 -0.96 21.82
N VAL A 136 -6.35 -1.59 20.94
CA VAL A 136 -6.88 -2.37 19.81
C VAL A 136 -6.93 -3.85 20.14
N LEU A 137 -5.91 -4.37 20.82
CA LEU A 137 -5.80 -5.79 21.15
C LEU A 137 -6.18 -6.11 22.60
N ASN A 138 -6.59 -5.12 23.41
CA ASN A 138 -6.95 -5.31 24.83
C ASN A 138 -5.87 -6.08 25.63
N ASN A 139 -4.61 -5.82 25.32
CA ASN A 139 -3.44 -6.54 25.86
C ASN A 139 -3.33 -8.04 25.50
N GLU A 140 -4.17 -8.56 24.61
CA GLU A 140 -4.10 -9.94 24.07
C GLU A 140 -3.14 -10.04 22.87
N GLY A 141 -1.96 -9.44 23.01
CA GLY A 141 -0.94 -9.37 21.98
C GLY A 141 0.43 -9.02 22.54
N SER A 142 1.46 -9.12 21.71
CA SER A 142 2.82 -8.75 22.08
C SER A 142 3.48 -7.99 20.95
N ILE A 143 4.28 -6.99 21.32
CA ILE A 143 5.08 -6.23 20.37
C ILE A 143 6.17 -7.13 19.82
N VAL A 144 6.31 -7.15 18.50
CA VAL A 144 7.33 -7.93 17.80
C VAL A 144 8.10 -7.04 16.83
N ASN A 145 9.41 -7.27 16.76
CA ASN A 145 10.34 -6.50 15.91
C ASN A 145 10.87 -7.32 14.74
N SER A 146 10.30 -8.50 14.49
CA SER A 146 10.75 -9.45 13.47
C SER A 146 9.55 -10.21 12.88
N PRO A 147 9.57 -10.53 11.57
CA PRO A 147 8.57 -11.43 10.96
C PRO A 147 8.73 -12.88 11.45
N ILE A 148 9.90 -13.22 11.99
CA ILE A 148 10.15 -14.50 12.67
C ILE A 148 9.97 -14.24 14.17
N LEU A 149 9.01 -14.94 14.78
CA LEU A 149 8.62 -14.79 16.18
C LEU A 149 9.61 -15.52 17.12
N PRO A 150 10.60 -14.82 17.71
CA PRO A 150 11.72 -15.50 18.36
C PRO A 150 11.28 -16.27 19.61
N GLN A 151 10.29 -15.75 20.34
CA GLN A 151 9.71 -16.36 21.54
C GLN A 151 9.00 -17.69 21.26
N ILE A 152 8.48 -17.90 20.04
CA ILE A 152 7.78 -19.13 19.67
C ILE A 152 8.76 -20.17 19.11
N TYR A 153 9.72 -19.72 18.32
CA TYR A 153 10.62 -20.62 17.57
C TYR A 153 12.01 -20.78 18.20
N GLY A 154 12.28 -20.12 19.33
CA GLY A 154 13.56 -20.21 20.03
C GLY A 154 14.72 -19.47 19.34
N PHE A 155 14.42 -18.43 18.56
CA PHE A 155 15.45 -17.58 17.97
C PHE A 155 15.86 -16.44 18.92
N ASN A 156 17.00 -15.79 18.62
CA ASN A 156 17.38 -14.56 19.29
C ASN A 156 16.50 -13.39 18.82
N ASN A 157 16.23 -12.45 19.72
CA ASN A 157 15.59 -11.20 19.35
C ASN A 157 16.50 -10.40 18.39
N PRO A 158 15.91 -9.63 17.45
CA PRO A 158 16.69 -8.76 16.58
C PRO A 158 17.43 -7.70 17.41
N SER A 159 18.63 -7.32 16.97
CA SER A 159 19.47 -6.33 17.66
C SER A 159 18.98 -4.89 17.49
N ILE A 160 18.08 -4.64 16.54
CA ILE A 160 17.51 -3.32 16.26
C ILE A 160 16.05 -3.36 16.70
N ASP A 161 15.67 -2.41 17.55
CA ASP A 161 14.29 -2.10 17.87
C ASP A 161 13.94 -0.67 17.43
N TYR A 162 12.65 -0.45 17.24
CA TYR A 162 12.07 0.84 16.89
C TYR A 162 11.02 1.17 17.95
N ASN A 163 11.48 1.39 19.18
CA ASN A 163 10.63 1.75 20.30
C ASN A 163 10.04 3.14 20.08
N PHE A 164 8.84 3.39 20.61
CA PHE A 164 8.15 4.65 20.38
C PHE A 164 9.00 5.86 20.83
N ASN A 165 9.39 6.69 19.86
CA ASN A 165 10.23 7.87 20.06
C ASN A 165 9.84 8.96 19.05
N PRO A 166 8.84 9.81 19.40
CA PRO A 166 8.39 10.90 18.54
C PRO A 166 9.49 11.90 18.17
N GLU A 167 10.42 12.18 19.08
CA GLU A 167 11.51 13.13 18.81
C GLU A 167 12.48 12.57 17.76
N LYS A 168 12.83 11.28 17.83
CA LYS A 168 13.64 10.63 16.80
C LYS A 168 12.92 10.60 15.45
N ALA A 169 11.60 10.38 15.45
CA ALA A 169 10.81 10.44 14.23
C ALA A 169 10.85 11.84 13.59
N LYS A 170 10.72 12.90 14.39
CA LYS A 170 10.82 14.30 13.93
C LYS A 170 12.18 14.61 13.33
N GLU A 171 13.26 14.23 14.01
CA GLU A 171 14.65 14.40 13.52
C GLU A 171 14.85 13.74 12.14
N LEU A 172 14.36 12.51 11.97
CA LEU A 172 14.44 11.77 10.71
C LEU A 172 13.61 12.42 9.59
N LEU A 173 12.43 12.95 9.92
CA LEU A 173 11.59 13.69 8.95
C LEU A 173 12.25 15.00 8.51
N GLU A 174 12.85 15.75 9.45
CA GLU A 174 13.62 16.96 9.14
C GLU A 174 14.80 16.67 8.24
N LYS A 175 15.56 15.61 8.54
CA LYS A 175 16.64 15.12 7.68
C LYS A 175 16.16 14.76 6.27
N ALA A 176 14.93 14.25 6.14
CA ALA A 176 14.30 13.94 4.87
C ALA A 176 13.72 15.18 4.15
N GLY A 177 13.81 16.37 4.74
CA GLY A 177 13.36 17.65 4.18
C GLY A 177 11.90 18.00 4.50
N PHE A 178 11.30 17.36 5.50
CA PHE A 178 9.98 17.72 6.01
C PHE A 178 10.09 18.67 7.19
N SER A 179 9.48 19.84 7.09
CA SER A 179 9.40 20.83 8.17
C SER A 179 8.02 20.84 8.80
N ASP A 180 7.94 21.28 10.06
CA ASP A 180 6.66 21.53 10.72
C ASP A 180 5.83 22.57 9.97
N PHE A 181 4.53 22.31 9.88
CA PHE A 181 3.53 23.23 9.36
C PHE A 181 2.57 23.60 10.50
N GLU A 182 1.41 22.96 10.59
CA GLU A 182 0.41 23.23 11.63
C GLU A 182 -0.23 21.92 12.14
N ASN A 183 -0.65 21.89 13.40
CA ASN A 183 -1.38 20.77 14.02
C ASN A 183 -0.70 19.39 13.87
N GLY A 184 0.63 19.35 13.95
CA GLY A 184 1.41 18.11 13.80
C GLY A 184 1.55 17.63 12.35
N ILE A 185 1.07 18.40 11.38
CA ILE A 185 1.32 18.15 9.95
C ILE A 185 2.73 18.66 9.62
N ARG A 186 3.50 17.82 8.93
CA ARG A 186 4.81 18.16 8.37
C ARG A 186 4.75 18.15 6.85
N VAL A 187 5.41 19.11 6.22
CA VAL A 187 5.39 19.30 4.76
C VAL A 187 6.80 19.38 4.21
N LYS A 188 6.99 18.87 3.00
CA LYS A 188 8.22 19.05 2.23
C LYS A 188 7.91 19.95 1.04
N SER A 189 8.48 21.16 1.03
CA SER A 189 8.35 22.06 -0.11
C SER A 189 9.13 21.50 -1.30
N ILE A 190 8.39 20.99 -2.28
CA ILE A 190 8.96 20.58 -3.56
C ILE A 190 9.01 21.85 -4.41
N LYS A 191 10.20 22.32 -4.81
CA LYS A 191 10.28 23.36 -5.85
C LYS A 191 9.58 22.79 -7.08
N GLN A 192 8.45 23.38 -7.44
CA GLN A 192 7.71 23.02 -8.64
C GLN A 192 8.53 23.47 -9.85
N THR A 193 9.47 22.64 -10.30
CA THR A 193 9.97 22.72 -11.68
C THR A 193 8.79 22.35 -12.57
N SER A 194 8.03 23.36 -12.99
CA SER A 194 7.09 23.22 -14.09
C SER A 194 7.92 22.80 -15.31
N SER A 195 7.91 21.52 -15.64
CA SER A 195 8.42 21.05 -16.94
C SER A 195 7.56 21.73 -18.01
N LEU A 196 8.09 22.79 -18.60
CA LEU A 196 7.46 23.57 -19.67
C LEU A 196 7.42 22.71 -20.94
N VAL A 197 6.42 21.84 -21.05
CA VAL A 197 6.25 21.00 -22.25
C VAL A 197 5.58 21.84 -23.35
N PHE A 198 6.34 22.19 -24.39
CA PHE A 198 5.78 22.79 -25.59
C PHE A 198 5.08 21.70 -26.42
N LYS A 199 3.83 21.95 -26.84
CA LYS A 199 3.05 20.99 -27.64
C LYS A 199 3.53 20.98 -29.08
N SER A 200 3.91 22.14 -29.60
CA SER A 200 4.37 22.33 -30.98
C SER A 200 5.86 22.71 -31.07
N THR A 201 6.43 22.57 -32.27
CA THR A 201 7.81 23.02 -32.53
C THR A 201 7.80 24.53 -32.75
N LEU A 202 8.56 25.27 -31.96
CA LEU A 202 8.62 26.74 -32.07
C LEU A 202 9.82 27.16 -32.93
N LYS A 203 9.59 28.07 -33.88
CA LYS A 203 10.61 28.63 -34.77
C LYS A 203 10.38 30.11 -35.06
N ALA A 204 11.38 30.75 -35.64
CA ALA A 204 11.32 32.17 -36.02
C ALA A 204 10.07 32.48 -36.87
N GLY A 205 9.42 33.59 -36.55
CA GLY A 205 8.16 34.02 -37.17
C GLY A 205 6.89 33.47 -36.51
N ASN A 206 6.99 32.56 -35.54
CA ASN A 206 5.82 32.11 -34.78
C ASN A 206 5.42 33.13 -33.70
N SER A 207 4.14 33.17 -33.36
CA SER A 207 3.61 33.96 -32.25
C SER A 207 2.54 33.21 -31.47
N GLY A 208 2.28 33.66 -30.25
CA GLY A 208 1.24 33.12 -29.37
C GLY A 208 1.75 32.65 -28.01
N ASN A 209 0.85 32.05 -27.23
CA ASN A 209 1.08 31.75 -25.82
C ASN A 209 2.30 30.83 -25.56
N GLU A 210 2.60 29.88 -26.46
CA GLU A 210 3.78 29.02 -26.31
C GLU A 210 5.08 29.81 -26.49
N VAL A 211 5.10 30.81 -27.38
CA VAL A 211 6.24 31.71 -27.56
C VAL A 211 6.38 32.66 -26.36
N THR A 212 5.27 33.17 -25.83
CA THR A 212 5.25 33.97 -24.59
C THR A 212 5.88 33.19 -23.43
N LYS A 213 5.48 31.93 -23.24
CA LYS A 213 6.03 31.06 -22.19
C LYS A 213 7.51 30.75 -22.39
N LEU A 214 7.94 30.51 -23.63
CA LEU A 214 9.36 30.36 -23.96
C LEU A 214 10.16 31.60 -23.57
N GLN A 215 9.69 32.79 -23.95
CA GLN A 215 10.37 34.05 -23.63
C GLN A 215 10.40 34.33 -22.12
N GLN A 216 9.33 34.00 -21.39
CA GLN A 216 9.31 34.07 -19.93
C GLN A 216 10.39 33.18 -19.32
N CYS A 217 10.50 31.92 -19.76
CA CYS A 217 11.54 31.02 -19.28
C CYS A 217 12.94 31.52 -19.62
N LEU A 218 13.18 31.95 -20.86
CA LEU A 218 14.48 32.49 -21.28
C LEU A 218 14.85 33.77 -20.50
N SER A 219 13.87 34.59 -20.11
CA SER A 219 14.11 35.82 -19.34
C SER A 219 14.64 35.57 -17.92
N GLU A 220 14.50 34.35 -17.39
CA GLU A 220 15.13 33.94 -16.12
C GLU A 220 16.65 33.78 -16.24
N TYR A 221 17.18 33.78 -17.47
CA TYR A 221 18.60 33.64 -17.76
C TYR A 221 19.14 34.90 -18.46
N PRO A 222 19.49 35.97 -17.72
CA PRO A 222 20.01 37.22 -18.31
C PRO A 222 21.27 37.05 -19.16
N THR A 223 22.05 35.98 -18.92
CA THR A 223 23.23 35.63 -19.73
C THR A 223 22.90 34.98 -21.07
N ILE A 224 21.68 34.46 -21.23
CA ILE A 224 21.19 33.78 -22.43
C ILE A 224 20.22 34.69 -23.20
N TYR A 225 19.37 35.43 -22.49
CA TYR A 225 18.41 36.36 -23.09
C TYR A 225 18.47 37.74 -22.41
N PRO A 226 19.52 38.55 -22.68
CA PRO A 226 19.74 39.83 -22.01
C PRO A 226 18.59 40.82 -22.19
N GLU A 227 17.90 40.73 -23.32
CA GLU A 227 16.80 41.62 -23.71
C GLU A 227 15.52 41.36 -22.91
N GLY A 228 15.35 40.16 -22.35
CA GLY A 228 14.24 39.77 -21.48
C GLY A 228 12.83 40.03 -22.01
N THR A 229 12.68 40.35 -23.31
CA THR A 229 11.44 40.89 -23.85
C THR A 229 10.42 39.78 -24.10
N VAL A 230 9.28 39.84 -23.43
CA VAL A 230 8.18 38.89 -23.61
C VAL A 230 7.13 39.51 -24.55
N SER A 231 7.37 39.41 -25.85
CA SER A 231 6.47 39.96 -26.88
C SER A 231 5.40 38.96 -27.35
N GLY A 232 5.59 37.67 -27.05
CA GLY A 232 4.81 36.59 -27.65
C GLY A 232 5.11 36.36 -29.13
N TYR A 233 6.14 37.00 -29.69
CA TYR A 233 6.60 36.84 -31.08
C TYR A 233 8.04 36.34 -31.14
N PHE A 234 8.27 35.25 -31.84
CA PHE A 234 9.56 34.58 -31.99
C PHE A 234 10.40 35.32 -33.03
N GLY A 235 10.95 36.46 -32.62
CA GLY A 235 11.82 37.31 -33.44
C GLY A 235 13.29 36.90 -33.40
N PRO A 236 14.16 37.70 -34.04
CA PRO A 236 15.60 37.44 -34.12
C PRO A 236 16.27 37.28 -32.74
N LYS A 237 15.93 38.14 -31.78
CA LYS A 237 16.46 38.10 -30.40
C LYS A 237 16.08 36.82 -29.66
N THR A 238 14.84 36.33 -29.83
CA THR A 238 14.41 35.06 -29.24
C THR A 238 15.10 33.88 -29.91
N LYS A 239 15.33 33.93 -31.22
CA LYS A 239 16.09 32.89 -31.94
C LYS A 239 17.53 32.79 -31.44
N GLU A 240 18.20 33.92 -31.29
CA GLU A 240 19.56 33.98 -30.76
C GLU A 240 19.64 33.41 -29.34
N ALA A 241 18.71 33.80 -28.46
CA ALA A 241 18.63 33.23 -27.12
C ALA A 241 18.42 31.71 -27.11
N VAL A 242 17.59 31.18 -28.01
CA VAL A 242 17.41 29.72 -28.16
C VAL A 242 18.69 29.04 -28.63
N ILE A 243 19.44 29.63 -29.57
CA ILE A 243 20.73 29.10 -30.02
C ILE A 243 21.71 29.06 -28.84
N VAL A 244 21.86 30.18 -28.11
CA VAL A 244 22.76 30.26 -26.95
C VAL A 244 22.38 29.26 -25.87
N PHE A 245 21.07 29.06 -25.64
CA PHE A 245 20.57 28.04 -24.72
C PHE A 245 20.97 26.63 -25.18
N GLN A 246 20.71 26.29 -26.45
CA GLN A 246 21.04 24.99 -27.02
C GLN A 246 22.54 24.69 -26.98
N GLU A 247 23.38 25.69 -27.20
CA GLU A 247 24.84 25.52 -27.14
C GLU A 247 25.36 25.42 -25.70
N LYS A 248 24.75 26.13 -24.76
CA LYS A 248 25.08 26.00 -23.33
C LYS A 248 24.80 24.60 -22.80
N TYR A 249 23.71 23.96 -23.27
CA TYR A 249 23.30 22.60 -22.88
C TYR A 249 23.55 21.59 -24.01
N LYS A 250 24.65 21.76 -24.75
CA LYS A 250 24.98 20.99 -25.95
C LYS A 250 24.93 19.47 -25.75
N ASP A 251 25.45 18.98 -24.62
CA ASP A 251 25.55 17.54 -24.34
C ASP A 251 24.18 16.88 -24.14
N GLU A 252 23.19 17.64 -23.66
CA GLU A 252 21.83 17.17 -23.41
C GLU A 252 20.92 17.37 -24.63
N ILE A 253 21.14 18.45 -25.41
CA ILE A 253 20.19 18.89 -26.45
C ILE A 253 20.68 18.56 -27.87
N LEU A 254 21.96 18.81 -28.16
CA LEU A 254 22.51 18.75 -29.51
C LEU A 254 23.16 17.39 -29.81
N THR A 255 23.99 16.90 -28.89
CA THR A 255 24.75 15.65 -29.04
C THR A 255 23.85 14.43 -29.30
N PRO A 256 22.71 14.22 -28.58
CA PRO A 256 21.81 13.10 -28.85
C PRO A 256 21.12 13.16 -30.21
N SER A 257 21.03 14.35 -30.81
CA SER A 257 20.43 14.58 -32.12
C SER A 257 21.47 14.64 -33.26
N GLY A 258 22.75 14.41 -32.97
CA GLY A 258 23.84 14.51 -33.94
C GLY A 258 24.10 15.93 -34.45
N LEU A 259 23.68 16.95 -33.71
CA LEU A 259 23.83 18.36 -34.10
C LEU A 259 25.13 18.96 -33.55
N THR A 260 25.81 19.76 -34.38
CA THR A 260 27.09 20.39 -34.00
C THR A 260 26.95 21.81 -33.47
N SER A 261 25.83 22.48 -33.75
CA SER A 261 25.52 23.87 -33.36
C SER A 261 24.03 24.04 -33.08
N GLY A 262 23.67 25.11 -32.37
CA GLY A 262 22.27 25.44 -32.07
C GLY A 262 21.44 25.71 -33.33
N THR A 263 20.22 25.18 -33.39
CA THR A 263 19.32 25.33 -34.54
C THR A 263 18.43 26.58 -34.46
N GLY A 264 18.25 27.13 -33.25
CA GLY A 264 17.34 28.24 -33.01
C GLY A 264 15.87 27.85 -33.12
N THR A 265 15.56 26.55 -33.00
CA THR A 265 14.20 25.99 -33.02
C THR A 265 13.98 25.09 -31.81
N ILE A 266 12.84 25.23 -31.13
CA ILE A 266 12.48 24.35 -30.02
C ILE A 266 11.77 23.11 -30.57
N GLY A 267 12.57 22.09 -30.90
CA GLY A 267 12.10 20.77 -31.37
C GLY A 267 12.05 19.73 -30.25
N LYS A 268 11.80 18.46 -30.57
CA LYS A 268 11.70 17.37 -29.58
C LYS A 268 12.92 17.24 -28.66
N SER A 269 14.10 17.62 -29.13
CA SER A 269 15.36 17.57 -28.39
C SER A 269 15.62 18.78 -27.50
N THR A 270 14.83 19.86 -27.63
CA THR A 270 14.98 21.11 -26.85
C THR A 270 13.74 21.39 -25.97
N ARG A 271 12.77 20.48 -25.96
CA ARG A 271 11.53 20.58 -25.18
C ARG A 271 11.71 20.11 -23.76
#